data_AF-A0A212DHY2-F1
#
_entry.id   AF-A0A212DHY2-F1
#
_cell.length_a   1.000
_cell.length_b   1.000
_cell.length_c   1.000
_cell.angle_alpha   90.00
_cell.angle_beta   90.00
_cell.angle_gamma   90.00
#
_symmetry.space_group_name_H-M   'P 1'
#
loop_
_entity.id
_entity.type
_entity.pdbx_description
1 polymer ?
#
loop_
_entity_poly.entity_id
_entity_poly.type
_entity_poly.pdbx_seq_one_letter_code
_entity_poly.pdbx_strand_id
1 'polypeptide(L)'
;MLRLALLEKEVLQDRLALQRDEARRAKASEDQLKQRIRDLEAELEGARSEGKAIYAELCQREAETAQREAKQALGERDRTLAQLRAHVADMEAKYEEVLHDSLDRLLAKLRAVKPQWDGAVLRLHARLKEQLRQFGLNPLDL
;
A
#
# COMPACT_ATOMS: atom_id res chain seq x y z
N MET A 1 -52.41 -90.69 0.37
CA MET A 1 -52.00 -90.14 1.69
C MET A 1 -50.49 -89.93 1.75
N LEU A 2 -49.65 -90.98 1.84
CA LEU A 2 -48.18 -90.84 1.98
C LEU A 2 -47.47 -90.07 0.84
N ARG A 3 -47.89 -90.27 -0.42
CA ARG A 3 -47.26 -89.64 -1.59
C ARG A 3 -47.54 -88.12 -1.70
N LEU A 4 -48.67 -87.66 -1.19
CA LEU A 4 -49.06 -86.24 -1.20
C LEU A 4 -48.25 -85.46 -0.16
N ALA A 5 -48.10 -86.01 1.05
CA ALA A 5 -47.33 -85.40 2.13
C ALA A 5 -45.83 -85.27 1.81
N LEU A 6 -45.26 -86.21 1.04
CA LEU A 6 -43.90 -86.12 0.54
C LEU A 6 -43.70 -84.95 -0.43
N LEU A 7 -44.64 -84.79 -1.38
CA LEU A 7 -44.65 -83.69 -2.35
C LEU A 7 -44.79 -82.32 -1.67
N GLU A 8 -45.68 -82.19 -0.69
CA GLU A 8 -45.83 -80.96 0.09
C GLU A 8 -44.56 -80.60 0.86
N LYS A 9 -43.89 -81.59 1.45
CA LYS A 9 -42.61 -81.39 2.15
C LYS A 9 -41.52 -80.89 1.20
N GLU A 10 -41.39 -81.49 0.02
CA GLU A 10 -40.41 -81.07 -1.00
C GLU A 10 -40.66 -79.63 -1.46
N VAL A 11 -41.91 -79.26 -1.77
CA VAL A 11 -42.27 -77.89 -2.17
C VAL A 11 -41.97 -76.86 -1.06
N LEU A 12 -42.23 -77.21 0.20
CA LEU A 12 -41.89 -76.33 1.33
C LEU A 12 -40.37 -76.19 1.50
N GLN A 13 -39.61 -77.26 1.28
CA GLN A 13 -38.15 -77.22 1.32
C GLN A 13 -37.57 -76.34 0.22
N ASP A 14 -38.09 -76.47 -1.01
CA ASP A 14 -37.68 -75.64 -2.14
C ASP A 14 -38.01 -74.15 -1.90
N ARG A 15 -39.20 -73.87 -1.38
CA ARG A 15 -39.59 -72.49 -1.01
C ARG A 15 -38.69 -71.90 0.07
N LEU A 16 -38.30 -72.69 1.08
CA LEU A 16 -37.37 -72.24 2.12
C LEU A 16 -35.94 -72.05 1.58
N ALA A 17 -35.50 -72.88 0.64
CA ALA A 17 -34.21 -72.72 -0.02
C ALA A 17 -34.17 -71.43 -0.83
N LEU A 18 -35.22 -71.16 -1.61
CA LEU A 18 -35.36 -69.92 -2.37
C LEU A 18 -35.31 -68.68 -1.46
N GLN A 19 -36.09 -68.67 -0.36
CA GLN A 19 -36.08 -67.55 0.58
C GLN A 19 -34.69 -67.32 1.22
N ARG A 20 -33.95 -68.39 1.52
CA ARG A 20 -32.59 -68.28 2.06
C ARG A 20 -31.59 -67.74 1.04
N ASP A 21 -31.74 -68.10 -0.23
CA ASP A 21 -30.92 -67.58 -1.32
C ASP A 21 -31.21 -66.09 -1.56
N GLU A 22 -32.48 -65.71 -1.58
CA GLU A 22 -32.91 -64.31 -1.69
C GLU A 22 -32.38 -63.46 -0.53
N ALA A 23 -32.51 -63.93 0.71
CA ALA A 23 -31.97 -63.23 1.88
C ALA A 23 -30.44 -63.08 1.83
N ARG A 24 -29.72 -64.11 1.36
CA ARG A 24 -28.26 -64.04 1.17
C ARG A 24 -27.87 -63.03 0.08
N ARG A 25 -28.60 -63.01 -1.04
CA ARG A 25 -28.36 -62.04 -2.13
C ARG A 25 -28.66 -60.61 -1.68
N ALA A 26 -29.76 -60.40 -0.95
CA ALA A 26 -30.11 -59.09 -0.41
C ALA A 26 -29.06 -58.58 0.58
N LYS A 27 -28.54 -59.46 1.45
CA LYS A 27 -27.46 -59.09 2.36
C LYS A 27 -26.15 -58.77 1.62
N ALA A 28 -25.79 -59.56 0.61
CA ALA A 28 -24.60 -59.31 -0.18
C ALA A 28 -24.68 -57.98 -0.94
N SER A 29 -25.85 -57.64 -1.51
CA SER A 29 -26.04 -56.35 -2.17
C SER A 29 -26.06 -55.19 -1.17
N GLU A 30 -26.64 -55.37 0.01
CA GLU A 30 -26.60 -54.38 1.10
C GLU A 30 -25.15 -54.09 1.53
N ASP A 31 -24.34 -55.13 1.76
CA ASP A 31 -22.95 -54.99 2.15
C ASP A 31 -22.11 -54.31 1.04
N GLN A 32 -22.38 -54.64 -0.22
CA GLN A 32 -21.75 -53.98 -1.37
C GLN A 32 -22.12 -52.49 -1.45
N LEU A 33 -23.38 -52.13 -1.23
CA LEU A 33 -23.82 -50.73 -1.20
C LEU A 33 -23.17 -49.97 -0.04
N LYS A 34 -23.09 -50.57 1.15
CA LYS A 34 -22.40 -49.97 2.30
C LYS A 34 -20.91 -49.77 2.05
N GLN A 35 -20.26 -50.67 1.32
CA GLN A 35 -18.86 -50.47 0.94
C GLN A 35 -18.74 -49.30 -0.03
N ARG A 36 -19.58 -49.26 -1.06
CA ARG A 36 -19.55 -48.20 -2.07
C ARG A 36 -19.88 -46.82 -1.51
N ILE A 37 -20.78 -46.73 -0.53
CA ILE A 37 -21.04 -45.48 0.20
C ILE A 37 -19.79 -45.01 0.94
N ARG A 38 -19.11 -45.92 1.67
CA ARG A 38 -17.87 -45.58 2.39
C ARG A 38 -16.76 -45.13 1.46
N ASP A 39 -16.59 -45.79 0.32
CA ASP A 39 -15.59 -45.41 -0.67
C ASP A 39 -15.88 -44.01 -1.25
N LEU A 40 -17.15 -43.73 -1.60
CA LEU A 40 -17.57 -42.43 -2.09
C LEU A 40 -17.43 -41.32 -1.04
N GLU A 41 -17.70 -41.61 0.24
CA GLU A 41 -17.49 -40.65 1.34
C GLU A 41 -16.00 -40.30 1.49
N ALA A 42 -15.11 -41.29 1.38
CA ALA A 42 -13.67 -41.08 1.43
C ALA A 42 -13.18 -40.27 0.22
N GLU A 43 -13.64 -40.59 -0.99
CA GLU A 43 -13.32 -39.82 -2.20
C GLU A 43 -13.81 -38.37 -2.11
N LEU A 44 -15.04 -38.16 -1.60
CA LEU A 44 -15.60 -36.83 -1.42
C LEU A 44 -14.80 -35.99 -0.42
N GLU A 45 -14.39 -36.59 0.70
CA GLU A 45 -13.56 -35.89 1.69
C GLU A 45 -12.16 -35.60 1.14
N GLY A 46 -11.58 -36.53 0.38
CA GLY A 46 -10.33 -36.33 -0.34
C GLY A 46 -10.41 -35.13 -1.29
N ALA A 47 -11.38 -35.13 -2.21
CA ALA A 47 -11.59 -34.04 -3.15
C ALA A 47 -11.87 -32.69 -2.48
N ARG A 48 -12.61 -32.68 -1.36
CA ARG A 48 -12.83 -31.47 -0.56
C ARG A 48 -11.54 -30.95 0.08
N SER A 49 -10.71 -31.84 0.60
CA SER A 49 -9.43 -31.47 1.21
C SER A 49 -8.48 -30.88 0.18
N GLU A 50 -8.38 -31.51 -1.01
CA GLU A 50 -7.59 -31.02 -2.14
C GLU A 50 -8.10 -29.65 -2.62
N GLY A 51 -9.42 -29.50 -2.79
CA GLY A 51 -10.01 -28.21 -3.17
C GLY A 51 -9.69 -27.09 -2.18
N LYS A 52 -9.72 -27.36 -0.88
CA LYS A 52 -9.32 -26.40 0.15
C LYS A 52 -7.84 -26.03 0.07
N ALA A 53 -6.97 -27.02 -0.17
CA ALA A 53 -5.53 -26.79 -0.33
C ALA A 53 -5.23 -25.90 -1.55
N ILE A 54 -5.82 -26.23 -2.70
CA ILE A 54 -5.67 -25.45 -3.94
C ILE A 54 -6.16 -24.01 -3.73
N TYR A 55 -7.32 -23.83 -3.10
CA TYR A 55 -7.86 -22.50 -2.82
C TYR A 55 -6.94 -21.70 -1.88
N ALA A 56 -6.41 -22.33 -0.83
CA ALA A 56 -5.48 -21.68 0.09
C ALA A 56 -4.19 -21.25 -0.61
N GLU A 57 -3.62 -22.11 -1.46
CA GLU A 57 -2.43 -21.78 -2.26
C GLU A 57 -2.69 -20.61 -3.22
N LEU A 58 -3.86 -20.59 -3.89
CA LEU A 58 -4.25 -19.50 -4.77
C LEU A 58 -4.34 -18.18 -4.01
N CYS A 59 -5.07 -18.17 -2.89
CA CYS A 59 -5.20 -16.97 -2.07
C CYS A 59 -3.85 -16.49 -1.52
N GLN A 60 -2.99 -17.41 -1.10
CA GLN A 60 -1.65 -17.05 -0.64
C GLN A 60 -0.84 -16.40 -1.77
N ARG A 61 -0.85 -16.99 -2.97
CA ARG A 61 -0.14 -16.46 -4.12
C ARG A 61 -0.64 -15.07 -4.51
N GLU A 62 -1.95 -14.88 -4.54
CA GLU A 62 -2.58 -13.58 -4.83
C GLU A 62 -2.20 -12.52 -3.79
N ALA A 63 -2.21 -12.90 -2.50
CA ALA A 63 -1.80 -12.01 -1.42
C ALA A 63 -0.31 -11.63 -1.54
N GLU A 64 0.56 -12.58 -1.87
CA GLU A 64 1.98 -12.33 -2.08
C GLU A 64 2.24 -11.42 -3.29
N THR A 65 1.52 -11.63 -4.40
CA THR A 65 1.65 -10.76 -5.58
C THR A 65 1.18 -9.34 -5.27
N ALA A 66 0.00 -9.20 -4.65
CA ALA A 66 -0.53 -7.90 -4.26
C ALA A 66 0.40 -7.17 -3.27
N GLN A 67 1.00 -7.90 -2.32
CA GLN A 67 1.95 -7.31 -1.39
C GLN A 67 3.24 -6.84 -2.08
N ARG A 68 3.75 -7.60 -3.06
CA ARG A 68 4.94 -7.21 -3.83
C ARG A 68 4.67 -5.96 -4.67
N GLU A 69 3.54 -5.92 -5.34
CA GLU A 69 3.10 -4.75 -6.13
C GLU A 69 2.95 -3.50 -5.24
N ALA A 70 2.30 -3.64 -4.09
CA ALA A 70 2.17 -2.54 -3.13
C ALA A 70 3.53 -2.02 -2.64
N LYS A 71 4.48 -2.93 -2.33
CA LYS A 71 5.84 -2.55 -1.94
C LYS A 71 6.59 -1.83 -3.06
N GLN A 72 6.44 -2.28 -4.30
CA GLN A 72 7.05 -1.63 -5.46
C GLN A 72 6.49 -0.22 -5.67
N ALA A 73 5.16 -0.08 -5.66
CA ALA A 73 4.49 1.21 -5.80
C ALA A 73 4.86 2.19 -4.68
N LEU A 74 4.98 1.74 -3.44
CA LEU A 74 5.48 2.55 -2.33
C LEU A 74 6.92 3.01 -2.59
N GLY A 75 7.81 2.09 -3.00
CA GLY A 75 9.19 2.43 -3.33
C GLY A 75 9.31 3.43 -4.48
N GLU A 76 8.46 3.35 -5.50
CA GLU A 76 8.40 4.35 -6.58
C GLU A 76 7.97 5.72 -6.07
N ARG A 77 6.90 5.77 -5.25
CA ARG A 77 6.42 7.01 -4.64
C ARG A 77 7.48 7.65 -3.75
N ASP A 78 8.20 6.87 -2.96
CA ASP A 78 9.27 7.36 -2.08
C ASP A 78 10.43 7.95 -2.90
N ARG A 79 10.78 7.33 -4.03
CA ARG A 79 11.78 7.89 -4.97
C ARG A 79 11.31 9.22 -5.56
N THR A 80 10.07 9.30 -6.04
CA THR A 80 9.52 10.55 -6.57
C THR A 80 9.47 11.63 -5.50
N LEU A 81 9.08 11.27 -4.27
CA LEU A 81 9.05 12.21 -3.15
C LEU A 81 10.45 12.74 -2.80
N ALA A 82 11.46 11.87 -2.82
CA ALA A 82 12.85 12.27 -2.60
C ALA A 82 13.34 13.21 -3.71
N GLN A 83 13.02 12.92 -4.97
CA GLN A 83 13.36 13.79 -6.11
C GLN A 83 12.71 15.17 -5.99
N LEU A 84 11.42 15.22 -5.65
CA LEU A 84 10.70 16.48 -5.46
C LEU A 84 11.29 17.28 -4.29
N ARG A 85 11.61 16.63 -3.17
CA ARG A 85 12.26 17.30 -2.02
C ARG A 85 13.63 17.87 -2.40
N ALA A 86 14.44 17.12 -3.13
CA ALA A 86 15.74 17.60 -3.60
C ALA A 86 15.58 18.80 -4.54
N HIS A 87 14.59 18.77 -5.44
CA HIS A 87 14.33 19.88 -6.34
C HIS A 87 13.86 21.15 -5.61
N VAL A 88 12.99 21.00 -4.60
CA VAL A 88 12.57 22.13 -3.76
C VAL A 88 13.77 22.72 -3.02
N ALA A 89 14.62 21.89 -2.42
CA ALA A 89 15.82 22.38 -1.74
C ALA A 89 16.80 23.11 -2.69
N ASP A 90 16.99 22.61 -3.90
CA ASP A 90 17.79 23.28 -4.95
C ASP A 90 17.18 24.63 -5.34
N MET A 91 15.86 24.68 -5.49
CA MET A 91 15.15 25.91 -5.82
C MET A 91 15.22 26.93 -4.68
N GLU A 92 15.06 26.49 -3.43
CA GLU A 92 15.21 27.34 -2.23
C GLU A 92 16.61 27.93 -2.14
N ALA A 93 17.65 27.13 -2.35
CA ALA A 93 19.04 27.60 -2.35
C ALA A 93 19.28 28.67 -3.44
N LYS A 94 18.74 28.47 -4.66
CA LYS A 94 18.85 29.46 -5.74
C LYS A 94 18.14 30.76 -5.41
N TYR A 95 16.95 30.70 -4.82
CA TYR A 95 16.25 31.91 -4.39
C TYR A 95 17.00 32.64 -3.30
N GLU A 96 17.57 31.91 -2.34
CA GLU A 96 18.38 32.47 -1.29
C GLU A 96 19.62 33.18 -1.85
N GLU A 97 20.34 32.56 -2.80
CA GLU A 97 21.50 33.17 -3.48
C GLU A 97 21.11 34.49 -4.18
N VAL A 98 20.06 34.47 -5.01
CA VAL A 98 19.60 35.66 -5.74
C VAL A 98 19.18 36.79 -4.80
N LEU A 99 18.52 36.44 -3.68
CA LEU A 99 18.12 37.42 -2.67
C LEU A 99 19.34 38.04 -1.99
N HIS A 100 20.30 37.23 -1.56
CA HIS A 100 21.53 37.72 -0.92
C HIS A 100 22.33 38.62 -1.87
N ASP A 101 22.58 38.18 -3.10
CA ASP A 101 23.31 38.96 -4.12
C ASP A 101 22.63 40.30 -4.41
N SER A 102 21.30 40.30 -4.48
CA SER A 102 20.52 41.52 -4.73
C SER A 102 20.61 42.50 -3.56
N LEU A 103 20.50 41.99 -2.33
CA LEU A 103 20.64 42.79 -1.11
C LEU A 103 22.05 43.35 -0.96
N ASP A 104 23.08 42.55 -1.19
CA ASP A 104 24.48 42.98 -1.16
C ASP A 104 24.77 44.06 -2.19
N ARG A 105 24.23 43.91 -3.41
CA ARG A 105 24.37 44.92 -4.47
C ARG A 105 23.67 46.24 -4.11
N LEU A 106 22.47 46.19 -3.53
CA LEU A 106 21.78 47.40 -3.05
C LEU A 106 22.55 48.07 -1.91
N LEU A 107 23.08 47.28 -0.99
CA LEU A 107 23.83 47.76 0.15
C LEU A 107 25.17 48.37 -0.26
N ALA A 108 25.84 47.80 -1.26
CA ALA A 108 27.03 48.39 -1.88
C ALA A 108 26.73 49.74 -2.55
N LYS A 109 25.61 49.86 -3.29
CA LYS A 109 25.18 51.15 -3.88
C LYS A 109 24.93 52.20 -2.81
N LEU A 110 24.24 51.84 -1.72
CA LEU A 110 23.99 52.76 -0.62
C LEU A 110 25.29 53.23 0.04
N ARG A 111 26.23 52.30 0.28
CA ARG A 111 27.56 52.61 0.82
C ARG A 111 28.37 53.54 -0.10
N ALA A 112 28.27 53.38 -1.43
CA ALA A 112 28.98 54.21 -2.39
C ALA A 112 28.43 55.65 -2.46
N VAL A 113 27.11 55.81 -2.32
CA VAL A 113 26.44 57.11 -2.41
C VAL A 113 26.53 57.90 -1.11
N LYS A 114 26.59 57.23 0.04
CA LYS A 114 26.61 57.85 1.38
C LYS A 114 27.66 58.97 1.55
N PRO A 115 28.96 58.79 1.18
CA PRO A 115 29.95 59.85 1.35
C PRO A 115 29.67 61.11 0.54
N GLN A 116 29.02 60.98 -0.63
CA GLN A 116 28.67 62.13 -1.46
C GLN A 116 27.58 62.97 -0.82
N TRP A 117 26.58 62.31 -0.23
CA TRP A 117 25.53 62.96 0.55
C TRP A 117 26.09 63.60 1.81
N ASP A 118 26.88 62.86 2.58
CA ASP A 118 27.53 63.37 3.79
C ASP A 118 28.39 64.61 3.45
N GLY A 119 29.18 64.53 2.37
CA GLY A 119 29.96 65.66 1.88
C GLY A 119 29.11 66.84 1.39
N ALA A 120 27.98 66.59 0.72
CA ALA A 120 27.07 67.65 0.27
C ALA A 120 26.41 68.37 1.46
N VAL A 121 25.99 67.61 2.48
CA VAL A 121 25.44 68.14 3.73
C VAL A 121 26.48 69.00 4.43
N LEU A 122 27.72 68.52 4.57
CA LEU A 122 28.80 69.31 5.20
C LEU A 122 29.10 70.60 4.44
N ARG A 123 29.16 70.55 3.10
CA ARG A 123 29.37 71.74 2.25
C ARG A 123 28.23 72.75 2.40
N LEU A 124 26.98 72.29 2.42
CA LEU A 124 25.82 73.16 2.63
C LEU A 124 25.87 73.85 3.99
N HIS A 125 26.14 73.09 5.06
CA HIS A 125 26.29 73.64 6.42
C HIS A 125 27.42 74.68 6.48
N ALA A 126 28.58 74.40 5.87
CA ALA A 126 29.69 75.34 5.82
C ALA A 126 29.31 76.65 5.10
N ARG A 127 28.61 76.56 3.97
CA ARG A 127 28.15 77.72 3.21
C ARG A 127 27.16 78.58 4.00
N LEU A 128 26.16 77.96 4.64
CA LEU A 128 25.18 78.67 5.46
C LEU A 128 25.84 79.35 6.66
N LYS A 129 26.78 78.67 7.32
CA LYS A 129 27.56 79.24 8.44
C LYS A 129 28.33 80.49 8.00
N GLU A 130 28.92 80.46 6.81
CA GLU A 130 29.65 81.59 6.27
C GLU A 130 28.72 82.76 5.90
N GLN A 131 27.55 82.47 5.31
CA GLN A 131 26.55 83.50 5.03
C GLN A 131 26.07 84.20 6.30
N LEU A 132 25.78 83.46 7.39
CA LEU A 132 25.37 84.07 8.66
C LEU A 132 26.43 85.04 9.21
N ARG A 133 27.71 84.65 9.15
CA ARG A 133 28.83 85.51 9.55
C ARG A 133 28.89 86.81 8.74
N GLN A 134 28.63 86.75 7.43
CA GLN A 134 28.60 87.94 6.57
C GLN A 134 27.51 88.95 6.98
N PHE A 135 26.42 88.48 7.60
CA PHE A 135 25.38 89.33 8.16
C PHE A 135 25.61 89.73 9.62
N GLY A 136 26.78 89.42 10.21
CA GLY A 136 27.10 89.70 11.61
C GLY A 136 26.37 88.80 12.61
N LEU A 137 25.69 87.74 12.14
CA LEU A 137 25.00 86.77 12.98
C LEU A 137 25.96 85.63 13.31
N ASN A 138 26.30 85.46 14.59
CA ASN A 138 27.10 84.33 15.03
C ASN A 138 26.18 83.12 15.31
N PRO A 139 26.36 81.99 14.61
CA PRO A 139 25.52 80.81 14.80
C PRO A 139 25.73 80.07 16.13
N LEU A 140 26.62 80.52 17.01
CA LEU A 140 26.74 80.01 18.39
C LEU A 140 25.97 80.86 19.41
N ASP A 141 25.45 82.02 18.98
CA ASP A 141 24.71 82.97 19.83
C ASP A 141 23.18 82.89 19.60
N LEU A 142 22.72 81.96 18.76
CA LEU A 142 21.33 81.56 18.47
C LEU A 142 21.06 80.17 19.06
#